data_AF-A0A7J6XE47-F1
#
_entry.id   AF-A0A7J6XE47-F1
#
_cell.length_a   1.000
_cell.length_b   1.000
_cell.length_c   1.000
_cell.angle_alpha   90.00
_cell.angle_beta   90.00
_cell.angle_gamma   90.00
#
_symmetry.space_group_name_H-M   'P 1'
#
loop_
_entity.id
_entity.type
_entity.pdbx_description
1 polymer ?
#
loop_
_entity_poly.entity_id
_entity_poly.type
_entity_poly.pdbx_seq_one_letter_code
_entity_poly.pdbx_strand_id
1 'polypeptide(L)' 'QRGSNPAAMLSALVSKREKLQEELRNIEKQVYELETSYLQDSSQCGNVLKGFEGFLSSSKSTAKYVSFNLY' A
#
# COMPACT_ATOMS: atom_id res chain seq x y z
N GLN A 1 44.16 -22.57 15.20
CA GLN A 1 43.14 -22.66 14.13
C GLN A 1 41.77 -22.67 14.80
N ARG A 2 41.02 -21.56 14.79
CA ARG A 2 39.60 -21.58 15.19
C ARG A 2 38.80 -22.06 13.98
N GLY A 3 38.64 -23.37 13.83
CA GLY A 3 37.73 -23.94 12.84
C GLY A 3 36.32 -23.43 13.13
N SER A 4 35.70 -22.77 12.14
CA SER A 4 34.30 -22.34 12.25
C SER A 4 33.45 -23.56 12.58
N ASN A 5 32.71 -23.53 13.70
CA ASN A 5 31.83 -24.64 14.06
C ASN A 5 30.67 -24.67 13.05
N PRO A 6 30.59 -25.69 12.16
CA PRO A 6 29.58 -25.74 11.11
C PRO A 6 28.16 -25.76 11.68
N ALA A 7 27.95 -26.32 12.88
CA ALA A 7 26.66 -26.31 13.56
C ALA A 7 26.23 -24.90 13.98
N ALA A 8 27.17 -24.07 14.45
CA ALA A 8 26.90 -22.69 14.82
C ALA A 8 26.56 -21.83 13.59
N MET A 9 27.27 -22.04 12.48
CA MET A 9 26.94 -21.39 11.20
C MET A 9 25.56 -21.80 10.69
N LEU A 10 25.23 -23.09 10.74
CA LEU A 10 23.93 -23.59 10.31
C LEU A 10 22.80 -22.98 11.17
N SER A 11 22.98 -22.94 12.49
CA SER A 11 22.00 -22.31 13.39
C SER A 11 21.80 -20.83 13.04
N ALA A 12 22.87 -20.08 12.79
CA ALA A 12 22.77 -18.67 12.41
C ALA A 12 22.02 -18.47 11.08
N LEU A 13 22.25 -19.36 10.09
CA LEU A 13 21.54 -19.32 8.81
C LEU A 13 20.05 -19.67 8.97
N VAL A 14 19.71 -20.65 9.81
CA VAL A 14 18.31 -21.01 10.10
C VAL A 14 17.59 -19.86 10.80
N SER A 15 18.20 -19.25 11.82
CA SER A 15 17.60 -18.08 12.50
C SER A 15 17.46 -16.88 11.56
N LYS A 16 18.43 -16.65 10.66
CA LYS A 16 18.31 -15.61 9.63
C LYS A 16 17.15 -15.88 8.69
N ARG A 17 16.99 -17.14 8.24
CA ARG A 17 15.85 -17.55 7.39
C ARG A 17 14.52 -17.29 8.09
N GLU A 18 14.41 -17.69 9.36
CA GLU A 18 13.18 -17.49 10.14
C GLU A 18 12.84 -16.01 10.31
N LYS A 19 13.84 -15.17 10.59
CA LYS A 19 13.65 -13.72 10.68
C LYS A 19 13.17 -13.12 9.35
N LEU A 20 13.76 -13.52 8.23
CA LEU A 20 13.35 -13.05 6.90
C LEU A 20 11.93 -13.50 6.56
N GLN A 21 11.55 -14.71 6.94
CA GLN A 21 10.18 -15.20 6.74
C GLN A 21 9.16 -14.41 7.58
N GLU A 22 9.53 -14.01 8.80
CA GLU A 22 8.70 -13.15 9.63
C GLU A 22 8.60 -11.73 9.08
N GLU A 23 9.70 -11.14 8.62
CA GLU A 23 9.69 -9.83 7.96
C GLU A 23 8.81 -9.83 6.71
N LEU A 24 8.87 -10.89 5.90
CA LEU A 24 8.04 -11.04 4.70
C LEU A 24 6.54 -11.08 5.06
N ARG A 25 6.15 -11.89 6.06
CA ARG A 25 4.75 -11.92 6.54
C ARG A 25 4.27 -10.55 7.02
N ASN A 26 5.12 -9.82 7.71
CA ASN A 26 4.79 -8.48 8.20
C ASN A 26 4.63 -7.46 7.07
N ILE A 27 5.45 -7.56 6.02
CA ILE A 27 5.32 -6.71 4.82
C ILE A 27 4.01 -7.02 4.09
N GLU A 28 3.69 -8.30 3.87
CA GLU A 28 2.44 -8.70 3.20
C GLU A 28 1.21 -8.18 3.95
N LYS A 29 1.23 -8.28 5.29
CA LYS A 29 0.17 -7.74 6.13
C LYS A 29 0.04 -6.22 6.01
N GLN A 30 1.17 -5.50 6.03
CA GLN A 30 1.17 -4.04 5.87
C GLN A 30 0.65 -3.62 4.50
N VAL A 31 1.05 -4.30 3.42
CA VAL A 31 0.53 -4.03 2.07
C VAL A 31 -0.99 -4.20 2.04
N TYR A 32 -1.50 -5.31 2.59
CA TYR A 32 -2.94 -5.54 2.65
C TYR A 32 -3.70 -4.44 3.41
N GLU A 33 -3.18 -4.03 4.58
CA GLU A 33 -3.78 -2.95 5.37
C GLU A 33 -3.79 -1.61 4.63
N LEU A 34 -2.67 -1.27 3.97
CA LEU A 34 -2.53 -0.06 3.17
C LEU A 34 -3.47 -0.05 1.96
N GLU A 35 -3.55 -1.17 1.23
CA GLU A 35 -4.46 -1.32 0.10
C GLU A 35 -5.92 -1.22 0.55
N THR A 36 -6.26 -1.83 1.70
CA THR A 36 -7.60 -1.74 2.28
C THR A 36 -7.96 -0.29 2.63
N SER A 37 -7.08 0.42 3.36
CA SER A 37 -7.28 1.84 3.70
C SER A 37 -7.41 2.69 2.45
N TYR A 38 -6.49 2.53 1.48
CA TYR A 38 -6.51 3.29 0.24
C TYR A 38 -7.83 3.12 -0.51
N LEU A 39 -8.35 1.90 -0.65
CA LEU A 39 -9.59 1.64 -1.37
C LEU A 39 -10.84 2.14 -0.64
N GLN A 40 -10.83 2.15 0.70
CA GLN A 40 -11.92 2.69 1.51
C GLN A 40 -11.95 4.22 1.43
N ASP A 41 -10.81 4.87 1.67
CA ASP A 41 -10.70 6.33 1.76
C ASP A 41 -10.88 7.01 0.40
N SER A 42 -10.43 6.37 -0.68
CA SER A 42 -10.56 6.90 -2.05
C SER A 42 -11.94 6.69 -2.69
N SER A 43 -12.88 6.05 -1.99
CA SER A 43 -14.19 5.70 -2.53
C SER A 43 -15.01 6.88 -3.04
N GLN A 44 -14.83 8.08 -2.46
CA GLN A 44 -15.63 9.27 -2.77
C GLN A 44 -15.11 10.09 -3.97
N CYS A 45 -13.79 10.13 -4.16
CA CYS A 45 -13.15 10.91 -5.24
C CYS A 45 -12.68 10.01 -6.41
N GLY A 46 -12.82 8.69 -6.28
CA GLY A 46 -12.32 7.73 -7.24
C GLY A 46 -10.86 7.35 -6.98
N ASN A 47 -10.39 6.29 -7.64
CA ASN A 47 -9.05 5.73 -7.46
C ASN A 47 -8.51 5.09 -8.73
N VAL A 48 -7.24 4.68 -8.70
CA VAL A 48 -6.54 4.09 -9.86
C VAL A 48 -7.26 2.86 -10.42
N LEU A 49 -8.00 2.11 -9.60
CA LEU A 49 -8.71 0.91 -10.05
C LEU A 49 -10.07 1.21 -10.68
N LYS A 50 -10.81 2.19 -10.13
CA LYS A 50 -12.19 2.51 -10.54
C LYS A 50 -12.30 3.73 -11.47
N GLY A 51 -11.23 4.51 -11.60
CA GLY A 51 -11.23 5.80 -12.25
C GLY A 51 -11.59 6.95 -11.29
N PHE A 52 -11.41 8.19 -11.77
CA PHE A 52 -11.60 9.44 -11.01
C PHE A 52 -12.83 10.24 -11.49
N GLU A 53 -13.80 9.57 -12.10
CA GLU A 53 -14.95 10.19 -12.75
C GLU A 53 -15.83 10.94 -11.74
N GLY A 54 -15.95 10.44 -10.50
CA GLY A 54 -16.67 11.11 -9.42
C GLY A 54 -16.06 12.48 -9.10
N PHE A 55 -14.73 12.53 -8.99
CA PHE A 55 -14.00 13.79 -8.82
C PHE A 55 -14.19 14.71 -10.03
N LEU A 56 -13.99 14.21 -11.26
CA LEU A 56 -14.16 15.02 -12.47
C LEU A 56 -15.58 15.55 -12.65
N SER A 57 -16.60 14.77 -12.25
CA SER A 57 -18.00 15.17 -12.30
C SER A 57 -18.30 16.31 -11.33
N SER A 58 -17.72 16.27 -10.12
CA SER A 58 -17.82 17.37 -9.16
C SER A 58 -17.15 18.66 -9.66
N SER A 59 -15.98 18.56 -10.31
CA SER A 59 -15.30 19.72 -10.92
C SER A 59 -16.12 20.35 -12.05
N LYS A 60 -16.77 19.53 -12.91
CA LYS A 60 -17.65 20.01 -13.98
C LYS A 60 -18.89 20.72 -13.43
N SER A 61 -19.44 20.24 -12.31
CA SER A 61 -20.57 20.90 -11.65
C SER A 61 -20.19 22.28 -11.12
N THR A 62 -19.08 22.41 -10.40
CA THR A 62 -18.59 23.71 -9.90
C THR A 62 -18.31 24.70 -11.03
N ALA A 63 -17.65 24.26 -12.10
CA ALA A 63 -17.38 25.11 -13.26
C ALA A 63 -18.67 25.62 -13.93
N LYS A 64 -19.71 24.78 -14.03
CA LYS A 64 -21.03 25.19 -14.54
C LYS A 64 -21.72 26.21 -13.64
N TYR A 65 -21.68 26.03 -12.33
CA TYR A 65 -22.24 27.01 -11.39
C TYR A 65 -21.53 28.36 -11.49
N VAL A 66 -20.20 28.39 -11.58
CA VAL A 66 -19.44 29.64 -11.72
C VAL A 66 -19.77 30.33 -13.04
N SER A 67 -19.81 29.58 -14.16
CA SER A 67 -20.22 30.14 -15.46
C SER A 67 -21.63 30.73 -15.43
N PHE A 68 -22.60 30.08 -14.78
CA PHE A 68 -23.97 30.60 -14.74
C PHE A 68 -24.12 31.87 -13.87
N ASN A 69 -23.28 32.05 -12.85
CA ASN A 69 -23.31 33.24 -11.99
C ASN A 69 -22.53 34.44 -12.56
N LEU A 70 -21.87 34.27 -13.72
CA LEU A 70 -21.11 35.32 -14.42
C LEU A 70 -21.87 35.91 -15.62
N TYR A 71 -23.13 35.53 -15.82
CA TYR A 71 -24.05 36.11 -16.82
C TYR A 71 -25.25 36.78 -16.15
#